data_AF-A0A358PWB7-F1
#
_entry.id   AF-A0A358PWB7-F1
#
_cell.length_a   1.000
_cell.length_b   1.000
_cell.length_c   1.000
_cell.angle_alpha   90.00
_cell.angle_beta   90.00
_cell.angle_gamma   90.00
#
_symmetry.space_group_name_H-M   'P 1'
#
loop_
_entity.id
_entity.type
_entity.pdbx_description
1 polymer ?
#
loop_
_entity_poly.entity_id
_entity_poly.type
_entity_poly.pdbx_seq_one_letter_code
_entity_poly.pdbx_strand_id
1 'polypeptide(L)'
;MGVTHTAGTTTVTVPSAGNYQIDYSVSITAGVGSEIAIAVNGTVDGSTSIPALVSTGQVVGQVILTLAAGDTITLRNNSATSLTLTLAPGVGAQMTLAKFD
;
A
#
# COMPACT_ATOMS: atom_id res chain seq x y z
N MET A 1 16.26 11.93 9.22
CA MET A 1 14.83 11.73 9.54
C MET A 1 14.38 10.48 8.80
N GLY A 2 13.77 9.54 9.51
CA GLY A 2 13.23 8.32 8.89
C GLY A 2 11.84 8.55 8.29
N VAL A 3 11.33 7.55 7.58
CA VAL A 3 9.91 7.49 7.21
C VAL A 3 9.05 7.57 8.47
N THR A 4 8.01 8.42 8.48
CA THR A 4 7.14 8.62 9.65
C THR A 4 5.73 8.09 9.41
N HIS A 5 5.13 7.57 10.47
CA HIS A 5 3.75 7.06 10.51
C HIS A 5 3.15 7.35 11.89
N THR A 6 1.86 7.64 11.95
CA THR A 6 1.11 7.74 13.21
C THR A 6 0.20 6.54 13.36
N ALA A 7 0.34 5.80 14.47
CA ALA A 7 -0.51 4.66 14.76
C ALA A 7 -2.00 5.02 14.70
N GLY A 8 -2.82 4.16 14.09
CA GLY A 8 -4.24 4.42 13.85
C GLY A 8 -4.55 5.25 12.60
N THR A 9 -3.52 5.72 11.87
CA THR A 9 -3.68 6.40 10.58
C THR A 9 -3.18 5.52 9.43
N THR A 10 -3.57 5.87 8.20
CA THR A 10 -3.14 5.16 6.98
C THR A 10 -1.95 5.82 6.29
N THR A 11 -1.57 7.03 6.71
CA THR A 11 -0.61 7.86 5.98
C THR A 11 0.82 7.60 6.43
N VAL A 12 1.69 7.38 5.45
CA VAL A 12 3.14 7.29 5.62
C VAL A 12 3.79 8.49 4.93
N THR A 13 4.62 9.25 5.63
CA THR A 13 5.22 10.48 5.09
C THR A 13 6.68 10.29 4.71
N VAL A 14 7.03 10.76 3.51
CA VAL A 14 8.36 10.69 2.92
C VAL A 14 9.23 11.83 3.49
N PRO A 15 10.40 11.52 4.10
CA PRO A 15 11.20 12.55 4.77
C PRO A 15 12.13 13.34 3.82
N SER A 16 12.44 12.79 2.65
CA SER A 16 13.42 13.36 1.71
C SER A 16 13.10 12.94 0.29
N ALA A 17 13.41 13.77 -0.70
CA ALA A 17 13.26 13.38 -2.09
C ALA A 17 14.19 12.21 -2.46
N GLY A 18 13.74 11.35 -3.38
CA GLY A 18 14.53 10.26 -3.93
C GLY A 18 13.68 9.15 -4.53
N ASN A 19 14.33 8.06 -4.94
CA ASN A 19 13.66 6.86 -5.41
C ASN A 19 13.42 5.92 -4.24
N TYR A 20 12.19 5.44 -4.10
CA TYR A 20 11.78 4.55 -3.04
C TYR A 20 11.24 3.26 -3.63
N GLN A 21 11.76 2.13 -3.16
CA GLN A 21 11.11 0.84 -3.32
C GLN A 21 9.98 0.74 -2.31
N ILE A 22 8.79 0.40 -2.80
CA ILE A 22 7.59 0.18 -2.03
C ILE A 22 7.16 -1.26 -2.25
N ASP A 23 7.24 -2.06 -1.19
CA ASP A 23 6.73 -3.42 -1.16
C ASP A 23 5.50 -3.46 -0.26
N TYR A 24 4.45 -4.16 -0.67
CA TYR A 24 3.27 -4.33 0.16
C TYR A 24 2.65 -5.71 0.00
N SER A 25 1.91 -6.11 1.03
CA SER A 25 1.02 -7.25 0.94
C SER A 25 -0.27 -7.03 1.73
N VAL A 26 -1.37 -7.54 1.17
CA VAL A 26 -2.71 -7.49 1.76
C VAL A 26 -3.25 -8.91 1.80
N SER A 27 -3.47 -9.43 3.01
CA SER A 27 -4.04 -10.75 3.23
C SER A 27 -5.55 -10.63 3.39
N ILE A 28 -6.30 -11.36 2.56
CA ILE A 28 -7.76 -11.29 2.50
C ILE A 28 -8.41 -12.65 2.76
N THR A 29 -9.62 -12.63 3.32
CA THR A 29 -10.52 -13.80 3.46
C THR A 29 -11.79 -13.68 2.60
N ALA A 30 -12.04 -12.49 2.05
CA ALA A 30 -13.01 -12.22 1.00
C ALA A 30 -12.59 -10.93 0.26
N GLY A 31 -12.97 -10.79 -1.01
CA GLY A 31 -12.68 -9.57 -1.78
C GLY A 31 -12.43 -9.77 -3.27
N VAL A 32 -12.93 -10.87 -3.87
CA VAL A 32 -12.82 -11.07 -5.33
C VAL A 32 -13.40 -9.85 -6.06
N GLY A 33 -12.61 -9.28 -6.97
CA GLY A 33 -13.00 -8.08 -7.72
C GLY A 33 -12.69 -6.76 -7.01
N SER A 34 -12.04 -6.80 -5.85
CA SER A 34 -11.37 -5.62 -5.27
C SER A 34 -10.02 -5.37 -5.97
N GLU A 35 -9.46 -4.18 -5.79
CA GLU A 35 -8.17 -3.79 -6.38
C GLU A 35 -7.34 -3.04 -5.34
N ILE A 36 -6.07 -3.41 -5.19
CA ILE A 36 -5.13 -2.73 -4.29
C ILE A 36 -4.15 -1.92 -5.11
N ALA A 37 -3.91 -0.67 -4.71
CA ALA A 37 -2.94 0.22 -5.33
C ALA A 37 -2.26 1.12 -4.29
N ILE A 38 -1.13 1.71 -4.68
CA ILE A 38 -0.47 2.78 -3.96
C ILE A 38 -1.09 4.11 -4.39
N ALA A 39 -1.38 4.99 -3.43
CA ALA A 39 -1.70 6.38 -3.70
C ALA A 39 -0.64 7.30 -3.10
N VAL A 40 -0.20 8.27 -3.91
CA VAL A 40 0.73 9.35 -3.56
C VAL A 40 -0.06 10.64 -3.50
N ASN A 41 -0.01 11.34 -2.36
CA ASN A 41 -0.74 12.59 -2.14
C ASN A 41 -2.24 12.47 -2.45
N GLY A 42 -2.82 11.33 -2.08
CA GLY A 42 -4.23 11.01 -2.28
C GLY A 42 -4.60 10.56 -3.70
N THR A 43 -3.68 10.63 -4.67
CA THR A 43 -3.90 10.19 -6.06
C THR A 43 -3.32 8.80 -6.27
N VAL A 44 -4.10 7.88 -6.85
CA VAL A 44 -3.66 6.51 -7.12
C VAL A 44 -2.64 6.51 -8.26
N ASP A 45 -1.54 5.79 -8.07
CA ASP A 45 -0.60 5.46 -9.14
C ASP A 45 -1.14 4.26 -9.93
N GLY A 46 -1.62 4.51 -11.15
CA GLY A 46 -2.24 3.49 -11.99
C GLY A 46 -1.31 2.32 -12.33
N SER A 47 0.02 2.50 -12.26
CA SER A 47 0.98 1.40 -12.50
C SER A 47 1.01 0.36 -11.37
N THR A 48 0.43 0.68 -10.21
CA THR A 48 0.46 -0.14 -9.00
C THR A 48 -0.84 -0.91 -8.75
N SER A 49 -1.79 -0.84 -9.68
CA SER A 49 -3.13 -1.42 -9.50
C SER A 49 -3.08 -2.95 -9.69
N ILE A 50 -3.41 -3.69 -8.63
CA ILE A 50 -3.42 -5.16 -8.64
C ILE A 50 -4.79 -5.68 -8.19
N PRO A 51 -5.54 -6.35 -9.07
CA PRO A 51 -6.85 -6.90 -8.73
C PRO A 51 -6.73 -8.15 -7.84
N ALA A 52 -7.60 -8.25 -6.84
CA ALA A 52 -7.80 -9.46 -6.07
C ALA A 52 -8.70 -10.43 -6.86
N LEU A 53 -8.09 -11.48 -7.41
CA LEU A 53 -8.77 -12.48 -8.23
C LEU A 53 -9.14 -13.77 -7.47
N VAL A 54 -8.81 -13.82 -6.18
CA VAL A 54 -9.06 -14.96 -5.29
C VAL A 54 -9.87 -14.53 -4.09
N SER A 55 -10.71 -15.42 -3.53
CA SER A 55 -11.53 -15.07 -2.36
C SER A 55 -10.69 -14.94 -1.10
N THR A 56 -9.78 -15.90 -0.90
CA THR A 56 -8.87 -15.96 0.24
C THR A 56 -7.46 -16.09 -0.30
N GLY A 57 -6.57 -15.24 0.16
CA GLY A 57 -5.20 -15.22 -0.34
C GLY A 57 -4.50 -13.91 -0.03
N GLN A 58 -3.49 -13.60 -0.84
CA GLN A 58 -2.68 -12.40 -0.66
C GLN A 58 -2.57 -11.65 -1.98
N VAL A 59 -2.74 -10.33 -1.91
CA VAL A 59 -2.36 -9.41 -2.98
C VAL A 59 -1.00 -8.84 -2.62
N VAL A 60 -0.01 -9.01 -3.48
CA VAL A 60 1.37 -8.57 -3.25
C VAL A 60 1.78 -7.66 -4.41
N GLY A 61 2.42 -6.54 -4.09
CA GLY A 61 2.95 -5.63 -5.09
C GLY A 61 4.30 -5.06 -4.70
N GLN A 62 5.06 -4.69 -5.72
CA GLN A 62 6.35 -4.01 -5.62
C GLN A 62 6.40 -2.92 -6.69
N VAL A 63 6.87 -1.74 -6.31
CA VAL A 63 7.09 -0.64 -7.25
C VAL A 63 8.26 0.22 -6.79
N ILE A 64 8.91 0.90 -7.73
CA ILE A 64 9.87 1.95 -7.46
C ILE A 64 9.25 3.28 -7.90
N LEU A 65 9.09 4.22 -6.97
CA LEU A 65 8.55 5.55 -7.25
C LEU A 65 9.58 6.63 -6.91
N THR A 66 9.64 7.67 -7.74
CA THR A 66 10.35 8.90 -7.40
C THR A 66 9.42 9.77 -6.55
N LEU A 67 9.80 10.02 -5.31
CA LEU A 67 9.00 10.76 -4.33
C LEU A 67 9.71 12.05 -3.93
N ALA A 68 8.92 13.08 -3.64
CA ALA A 68 9.39 14.34 -3.07
C ALA A 68 9.36 14.30 -1.53
N ALA A 69 10.13 15.19 -0.90
CA ALA A 69 10.04 15.38 0.54
C ALA A 69 8.64 15.90 0.92
N GLY A 70 8.00 15.27 1.90
CA GLY A 70 6.64 15.60 2.32
C GLY A 70 5.53 14.83 1.59
N ASP A 71 5.86 14.03 0.58
CA ASP A 71 4.87 13.16 -0.07
C ASP A 71 4.23 12.20 0.94
N THR A 72 2.94 11.97 0.76
CA THR A 72 2.14 11.08 1.60
C THR A 72 1.74 9.84 0.83
N ILE A 73 2.02 8.67 1.40
CA ILE A 73 1.80 7.37 0.78
C ILE A 73 0.72 6.63 1.55
N THR A 74 -0.23 6.04 0.83
CA THR A 74 -1.26 5.15 1.39
C THR A 74 -1.42 3.90 0.54
N LEU A 75 -1.65 2.76 1.19
CA LEU A 75 -2.11 1.53 0.55
C LEU A 75 -3.65 1.55 0.49
N ARG A 76 -4.23 1.45 -0.70
CA ARG A 76 -5.65 1.74 -0.92
C ARG A 76 -6.37 0.62 -1.67
N ASN A 77 -7.59 0.31 -1.23
CA ASN A 77 -8.55 -0.39 -2.07
C ASN A 77 -9.09 0.61 -3.11
N ASN A 78 -8.66 0.47 -4.37
CA ASN A 78 -9.02 1.32 -5.50
C ASN A 78 -10.21 0.74 -6.29
N SER A 79 -11.25 0.28 -5.59
CA SER A 79 -12.42 -0.30 -6.25
C SER A 79 -13.71 -0.01 -5.48
N ALA A 80 -14.84 -0.26 -6.13
CA ALA A 80 -16.15 -0.24 -5.47
C ALA A 80 -16.43 -1.52 -4.66
N THR A 81 -15.60 -2.56 -4.82
CA THR A 81 -15.76 -3.85 -4.16
C THR A 81 -15.06 -3.83 -2.81
N SER A 82 -15.79 -4.17 -1.74
CA SER A 82 -15.17 -4.32 -0.42
C SER A 82 -14.31 -5.58 -0.35
N LEU A 83 -13.36 -5.57 0.59
CA LEU A 83 -12.54 -6.73 0.94
C LEU A 83 -12.51 -6.91 2.45
N THR A 84 -12.35 -8.15 2.89
CA THR A 84 -12.22 -8.52 4.29
C THR A 84 -10.79 -8.92 4.55
N LEU A 85 -10.12 -8.21 5.45
CA LEU A 85 -8.74 -8.48 5.83
C LEU A 85 -8.64 -9.64 6.81
N THR A 86 -7.52 -10.36 6.75
CA THR A 86 -7.10 -11.26 7.83
C THR A 86 -6.94 -10.47 9.13
N LEU A 87 -7.54 -10.96 10.22
CA LEU A 87 -7.46 -10.34 11.54
C LEU A 87 -6.36 -10.95 12.39
N ALA A 88 -6.07 -10.32 13.53
CA ALA A 88 -5.15 -10.85 14.53
C ALA A 88 -5.52 -12.31 14.90
N PRO A 89 -4.53 -13.20 15.08
CA PRO A 89 -3.09 -12.93 15.17
C PRO A 89 -2.37 -12.77 13.81
N GLY A 90 -3.07 -12.88 12.69
CA GLY A 90 -2.49 -12.65 11.36
C GLY A 90 -2.31 -11.17 11.02
N VAL A 91 -1.66 -10.90 9.88
CA VAL A 91 -1.44 -9.55 9.35
C VAL A 91 -2.38 -9.30 8.17
N GLY A 92 -3.29 -8.34 8.33
CA GLY A 92 -4.24 -7.95 7.27
C GLY A 92 -3.59 -7.16 6.15
N ALA A 93 -2.73 -6.19 6.48
CA ALA A 93 -1.97 -5.42 5.51
C ALA A 93 -0.61 -5.02 6.09
N GLN A 94 0.40 -4.96 5.22
CA GLN A 94 1.73 -4.50 5.54
C GLN A 94 2.34 -3.76 4.34
N MET A 95 3.19 -2.79 4.62
CA MET A 95 3.88 -2.00 3.61
C MET A 95 5.27 -1.64 4.12
N THR A 96 6.26 -1.71 3.23
CA THR A 96 7.65 -1.36 3.48
C THR A 96 8.07 -0.31 2.46
N LEU A 97 8.67 0.78 2.94
CA LEU A 97 9.26 1.83 2.11
C LEU A 97 10.76 1.87 2.37
N ALA A 98 11.57 1.61 1.34
CA ALA A 98 13.03 1.67 1.40
C ALA A 98 13.52 2.69 0.37
N LYS A 99 14.39 3.62 0.79
CA LYS A 99 15.03 4.58 -0.12
C LYS A 99 16.22 3.90 -0.81
N PHE A 100 16.40 4.10 -2.11
CA PHE A 100 17.67 3.80 -2.76
C PHE A 100 18.67 4.92 -2.46
N ASP A 101 19.89 4.53 -2.08
CA ASP A 101 20.98 5.44 -1.72
C ASP A 101 21.42 6.35 -2.87
#